data_AF-A0A3D5A2Q6-F1
#
_entry.id   AF-A0A3D5A2Q6-F1
#
_cell.length_a   1.000
_cell.length_b   1.000
_cell.length_c   1.000
_cell.angle_alpha   90.00
_cell.angle_beta   90.00
_cell.angle_gamma   90.00
#
_symmetry.space_group_name_H-M   'P 1'
#
loop_
_entity.id
_entity.type
_entity.pdbx_description
1 polymer ?
#
loop_
_entity_poly.entity_id
_entity_poly.type
_entity_poly.pdbx_seq_one_letter_code
_entity_poly.pdbx_strand_id
1 'polypeptide(L)'
;MMIAAGRRYSGGGSIRQESPRSTHVPGRGADSPGCAPYWRCAMADAAELKSQIKEMIVERLFLDVDPADITDDENLMETHDVDSVRLFEIVVGLEEVFDVSFEDADFTVETFSTVNSIAEYVTSKTG
;
A
#
# COMPACT_ATOMS: atom_id res chain seq x y z
N MET A 1 26.19 -13.61 67.57
CA MET A 1 24.94 -14.22 67.07
C MET A 1 23.90 -13.12 67.02
N MET A 2 23.16 -12.99 65.89
CA MET A 2 22.14 -11.95 65.59
C MET A 2 22.72 -10.55 65.26
N ILE A 3 22.31 -9.73 64.27
CA ILE A 3 21.27 -9.67 63.23
C ILE A 3 21.71 -8.54 62.23
N ALA A 4 21.33 -8.66 60.93
CA ALA A 4 20.95 -7.67 59.89
C ALA A 4 21.44 -6.19 59.95
N ALA A 5 21.43 -5.35 58.91
CA ALA A 5 21.28 -5.32 57.47
C ALA A 5 21.43 -3.83 57.09
N GLY A 6 21.57 -3.50 55.81
CA GLY A 6 21.21 -2.17 55.32
C GLY A 6 22.34 -1.38 54.66
N ARG A 7 22.66 -1.76 53.42
CA ARG A 7 23.24 -0.83 52.44
C ARG A 7 22.11 -0.33 51.55
N ARG A 8 21.73 0.95 51.71
CA ARG A 8 21.37 1.84 50.58
C ARG A 8 22.66 2.62 50.27
N TYR A 9 22.92 3.20 49.10
CA TYR A 9 22.16 4.06 48.20
C TYR A 9 22.83 3.94 46.81
N SER A 10 22.08 3.80 45.71
CA SER A 10 21.63 4.87 44.79
C SER A 10 22.61 5.21 43.65
N GLY A 11 22.05 5.21 42.43
CA GLY A 11 22.63 5.76 41.20
C GLY A 11 23.44 4.72 40.42
N GLY A 12 23.15 4.36 39.17
CA GLY A 12 22.43 5.07 38.12
C GLY A 12 23.33 5.08 36.88
N GLY A 13 22.80 4.73 35.71
CA GLY A 13 23.44 5.07 34.42
C GLY A 13 24.07 3.92 33.63
N SER A 14 23.19 3.12 33.01
CA SER A 14 23.30 2.46 31.70
C SER A 14 24.67 2.37 30.98
N ILE A 15 25.28 1.19 31.11
CA ILE A 15 25.81 0.31 30.05
C ILE A 15 25.85 0.82 28.60
N ARG A 16 27.11 0.96 28.12
CA ARG A 16 27.72 0.24 26.97
C ARG A 16 26.79 -0.08 25.79
N GLN A 17 26.88 0.75 24.75
CA GLN A 17 26.52 0.32 23.40
C GLN A 17 27.66 -0.53 22.83
N GLU A 18 27.37 -1.80 22.54
CA GLU A 18 27.85 -2.45 21.31
C GLU A 18 27.24 -3.84 21.12
N SER A 19 26.99 -4.13 19.85
CA SER A 19 26.80 -5.45 19.23
C SER A 19 25.38 -6.06 19.28
N PRO A 20 25.08 -6.99 18.37
CA PRO A 20 25.01 -6.81 16.92
C PRO A 20 23.63 -7.27 16.41
N ARG A 21 23.32 -7.01 15.13
CA ARG A 21 22.11 -7.50 14.46
C ARG A 21 21.97 -9.02 14.61
N SER A 22 21.14 -9.46 15.56
CA SER A 22 20.68 -10.84 15.67
C SER A 22 19.18 -10.85 15.45
N THR A 23 18.77 -11.67 14.50
CA THR A 23 17.41 -12.02 14.13
C THR A 23 16.52 -12.23 15.36
N HIS A 24 15.44 -11.45 15.45
CA HIS A 24 14.36 -11.71 16.38
C HIS A 24 13.03 -11.35 15.74
N VAL A 25 12.24 -12.38 15.45
CA VAL A 25 10.80 -12.27 15.24
C VAL A 25 10.17 -12.41 16.64
N PRO A 26 9.53 -11.39 17.23
CA PRO A 26 8.79 -11.56 18.46
C PRO A 26 7.35 -11.97 18.15
N GLY A 27 6.94 -13.09 18.75
CA GLY A 27 5.55 -13.51 18.82
C GLY A 27 4.72 -12.66 19.79
N ARG A 28 3.47 -12.45 19.36
CA ARG A 28 2.20 -12.25 20.10
C ARG A 28 2.22 -11.57 21.48
N GLY A 29 1.56 -10.40 21.51
CA GLY A 29 0.77 -9.90 22.64
C GLY A 29 -0.27 -8.89 22.13
N ALA A 30 -1.54 -9.26 22.17
CA ALA A 30 -2.72 -8.39 21.92
C ALA A 30 -2.75 -7.25 22.96
N ASP A 31 -3.44 -6.11 22.82
CA ASP A 31 -4.82 -5.91 22.34
C ASP A 31 -5.15 -4.42 22.05
N SER A 32 -5.94 -4.17 21.00
CA SER A 32 -6.97 -3.12 20.98
C SER A 32 -8.07 -3.51 19.97
N PRO A 33 -9.36 -3.27 20.30
CA PRO A 33 -10.49 -3.89 19.63
C PRO A 33 -10.97 -3.06 18.43
N GLY A 34 -10.76 -3.58 17.23
CA GLY A 34 -11.18 -2.88 16.00
C GLY A 34 -10.73 -3.55 14.70
N CYS A 35 -10.97 -4.84 14.57
CA CYS A 35 -11.10 -5.58 13.31
C CYS A 35 -10.04 -5.40 12.19
N ALA A 36 -9.05 -6.30 12.16
CA ALA A 36 -8.60 -6.94 10.91
C ALA A 36 -7.62 -8.12 11.12
N PRO A 37 -8.00 -9.39 10.90
CA PRO A 37 -7.03 -10.50 10.74
C PRO A 37 -6.12 -10.25 9.53
N TYR A 38 -4.92 -10.82 9.47
CA TYR A 38 -3.91 -10.54 8.43
C TYR A 38 -4.39 -10.73 6.96
N TRP A 39 -5.51 -11.41 6.71
CA TRP A 39 -6.15 -11.43 5.38
C TRP A 39 -6.88 -10.12 5.01
N ARG A 40 -7.16 -9.27 5.99
CA ARG A 40 -7.61 -7.89 5.75
C ARG A 40 -6.47 -6.94 5.37
N CYS A 41 -5.21 -7.34 5.51
CA CYS A 41 -4.09 -6.57 4.95
C CYS A 41 -3.99 -6.75 3.44
N ALA A 42 -4.19 -7.97 2.90
CA ALA A 42 -4.26 -8.15 1.45
C ALA A 42 -5.45 -7.38 0.81
N MET A 43 -6.58 -7.24 1.52
CA MET A 43 -7.69 -6.38 1.06
C MET A 43 -7.41 -4.89 1.25
N ALA A 44 -6.63 -4.51 2.28
CA ALA A 44 -6.22 -3.12 2.49
C ALA A 44 -5.21 -2.68 1.43
N ASP A 45 -4.29 -3.54 1.03
CA ASP A 45 -3.39 -3.31 -0.11
C ASP A 45 -4.19 -3.05 -1.39
N ALA A 46 -5.23 -3.84 -1.67
CA ALA A 46 -6.07 -3.61 -2.85
C ALA A 46 -6.82 -2.26 -2.80
N ALA A 47 -7.32 -1.85 -1.63
CA ALA A 47 -8.01 -0.56 -1.49
C ALA A 47 -7.05 0.63 -1.58
N GLU A 48 -5.88 0.54 -0.95
CA GLU A 48 -4.80 1.54 -1.04
C GLU A 48 -4.24 1.62 -2.47
N LEU A 49 -4.07 0.47 -3.14
CA LEU A 49 -3.65 0.39 -4.54
C LEU A 49 -4.68 1.10 -5.43
N LYS A 50 -5.97 0.79 -5.27
CA LYS A 50 -7.05 1.48 -6.00
C LYS A 50 -7.01 2.99 -5.74
N SER A 51 -6.77 3.43 -4.51
CA SER A 51 -6.67 4.86 -4.19
C SER A 51 -5.49 5.53 -4.89
N GLN A 52 -4.32 4.89 -4.88
CA GLN A 52 -3.12 5.38 -5.59
C GLN A 52 -3.34 5.42 -7.11
N ILE A 53 -3.99 4.40 -7.67
CA ILE A 53 -4.34 4.37 -9.10
C ILE A 53 -5.28 5.53 -9.44
N LYS A 54 -6.31 5.79 -8.63
CA LYS A 54 -7.24 6.91 -8.85
C LYS A 54 -6.53 8.26 -8.77
N GLU A 55 -5.69 8.47 -7.76
CA GLU A 55 -4.88 9.68 -7.61
C GLU A 55 -3.99 9.89 -8.83
N MET A 56 -3.24 8.87 -9.22
CA MET A 56 -2.40 8.90 -10.42
C MET A 56 -3.19 9.24 -11.68
N ILE A 57 -4.38 8.66 -11.88
CA ILE A 57 -5.22 8.95 -13.05
C ILE A 57 -5.63 10.43 -13.05
N VAL A 58 -6.13 10.96 -11.93
CA VAL A 58 -6.55 12.36 -11.82
C VAL A 58 -5.38 13.31 -12.09
N GLU A 59 -4.22 13.03 -11.49
CA GLU A 59 -3.02 13.87 -11.64
C GLU A 59 -2.43 13.83 -13.06
N ARG A 60 -2.31 12.63 -13.66
CA ARG A 60 -1.73 12.46 -15.01
C ARG A 60 -2.64 13.01 -16.10
N LEU A 61 -3.96 12.82 -15.97
CA LEU A 61 -4.94 13.25 -16.97
C LEU A 61 -5.46 14.67 -16.71
N PHE A 62 -5.07 15.31 -15.61
CA PHE A 62 -5.55 16.62 -15.17
C PHE A 62 -7.08 16.68 -15.12
N LEU A 63 -7.70 15.66 -14.54
CA LEU A 63 -9.16 15.61 -14.39
C LEU A 63 -9.61 16.61 -13.31
N ASP A 64 -10.70 17.32 -13.56
CA ASP A 64 -11.34 18.22 -12.59
C ASP A 64 -12.33 17.44 -11.69
N VAL A 65 -11.88 16.32 -11.14
CA VAL A 65 -12.65 15.45 -10.23
C VAL A 65 -11.78 15.00 -9.08
N ASP A 66 -12.38 14.76 -7.91
CA ASP A 66 -11.65 14.18 -6.80
C ASP A 66 -11.42 12.68 -7.04
N PRO A 67 -10.23 12.13 -6.75
CA PRO A 67 -9.99 10.70 -6.89
C PRO A 67 -10.93 9.84 -6.01
N ALA A 68 -11.49 10.39 -4.93
CA ALA A 68 -12.48 9.69 -4.10
C ALA A 68 -13.86 9.59 -4.77
N ASP A 69 -14.19 10.47 -5.72
CA ASP A 69 -15.45 10.46 -6.47
C ASP A 69 -15.46 9.42 -7.59
N ILE A 70 -14.29 8.98 -8.07
CA ILE A 70 -14.17 7.92 -9.09
C ILE A 70 -14.54 6.58 -8.46
N THR A 71 -15.55 5.89 -8.98
CA THR A 71 -15.95 4.57 -8.46
C THR A 71 -15.08 3.46 -9.05
N ASP A 72 -14.85 2.36 -8.32
CA ASP A 72 -13.87 1.36 -8.78
C ASP A 72 -14.33 0.49 -9.94
N ASP A 73 -15.64 0.33 -10.11
CA ASP A 73 -16.27 -0.35 -11.25
C ASP A 73 -16.75 0.63 -12.35
N GLU A 74 -16.39 1.92 -12.24
CA GLU A 74 -16.74 2.94 -13.24
C GLU A 74 -16.00 2.70 -14.55
N ASN A 75 -16.69 2.91 -15.66
CA ASN A 75 -16.03 2.97 -16.96
C ASN A 75 -15.36 4.34 -17.14
N LEU A 76 -14.03 4.37 -17.02
CA LEU A 76 -13.22 5.58 -17.14
C LEU A 76 -13.36 6.22 -18.52
N MET A 77 -13.52 5.43 -19.58
CA MET A 77 -13.67 5.95 -20.95
C MET A 77 -15.01 6.63 -21.17
N GLU A 78 -16.10 6.04 -20.65
CA GLU A 78 -17.45 6.60 -20.80
C GLU A 78 -17.73 7.76 -19.84
N THR A 79 -17.26 7.68 -18.58
CA THR A 79 -17.54 8.70 -17.57
C THR A 79 -16.55 9.88 -17.61
N HIS A 80 -15.26 9.60 -17.78
CA HIS A 80 -14.18 10.61 -17.62
C HIS A 80 -13.54 11.05 -18.94
N ASP A 81 -14.14 10.72 -20.09
CA ASP A 81 -13.64 11.11 -21.42
C ASP A 81 -12.18 10.67 -21.60
N VAL A 82 -11.90 9.41 -21.22
CA VAL A 82 -10.57 8.80 -21.38
C VAL A 82 -10.45 8.21 -22.77
N ASP A 83 -9.82 8.97 -23.67
CA ASP A 83 -9.45 8.52 -25.01
C ASP A 83 -8.26 7.55 -25.01
N SER A 84 -7.97 6.93 -26.16
CA SER A 84 -6.82 6.03 -26.36
C SER A 84 -5.46 6.65 -26.01
N VAL A 85 -5.28 7.96 -26.20
CA VAL A 85 -4.05 8.68 -25.82
C VAL A 85 -3.95 8.81 -24.31
N ARG A 86 -5.05 9.14 -23.63
CA ARG A 86 -5.10 9.24 -22.18
C ARG A 86 -4.92 7.88 -21.52
N LEU A 87 -5.44 6.83 -22.14
CA LEU A 87 -5.22 5.45 -21.72
C LEU A 87 -3.73 5.09 -21.70
N PHE A 88 -2.99 5.51 -22.73
CA PHE A 88 -1.55 5.29 -22.80
C PHE A 88 -0.81 6.01 -21.66
N GLU A 89 -1.20 7.22 -21.30
CA GLU A 89 -0.63 7.94 -20.15
C GLU A 89 -0.89 7.21 -18.82
N ILE A 90 -2.05 6.57 -18.66
CA ILE A 90 -2.34 5.71 -17.49
C ILE A 90 -1.36 4.54 -17.46
N VAL A 91 -1.17 3.84 -18.58
CA VAL A 91 -0.25 2.70 -18.66
C VAL A 91 1.17 3.10 -18.30
N VAL A 92 1.69 4.16 -18.92
CA VAL A 92 3.03 4.68 -18.61
C VAL A 92 3.13 5.07 -17.13
N GLY A 93 2.09 5.71 -16.59
CA GLY A 93 2.03 6.05 -15.16
C GLY A 93 2.10 4.81 -14.25
N LEU A 94 1.41 3.74 -14.61
CA LEU A 94 1.44 2.49 -13.85
C LEU A 94 2.81 1.83 -13.90
N GLU A 95 3.45 1.77 -15.07
CA GLU A 95 4.79 1.22 -15.23
C GLU A 95 5.82 2.02 -14.40
N GLU A 96 5.74 3.35 -14.40
CA GLU A 96 6.67 4.21 -13.64
C GLU A 96 6.46 4.16 -12.13
N VAL A 97 5.20 4.10 -11.66
CA VAL A 97 4.87 4.16 -10.22
C VAL A 97 5.01 2.80 -9.56
N PHE A 98 4.60 1.73 -10.25
CA PHE A 98 4.54 0.38 -9.68
C PHE A 98 5.64 -0.56 -10.22
N ASP A 99 6.52 -0.09 -11.10
CA ASP A 99 7.60 -0.89 -11.74
C ASP A 99 7.06 -2.17 -12.42
N VAL A 100 5.82 -2.10 -12.93
CA VAL A 100 5.18 -3.17 -13.70
C VAL A 100 5.50 -3.01 -15.19
N SER A 101 5.35 -4.10 -15.96
CA SER A 101 5.49 -4.06 -17.41
C SER A 101 4.24 -4.59 -18.08
N PHE A 102 3.69 -3.80 -19.01
CA PHE A 102 2.54 -4.17 -19.83
C PHE A 102 2.98 -4.67 -21.20
N GLU A 103 2.43 -5.81 -21.60
CA GLU A 103 2.63 -6.35 -22.95
C GLU A 103 1.55 -5.79 -23.90
N ASP A 104 1.82 -5.75 -25.20
CA ASP A 104 0.86 -5.28 -26.22
C ASP A 104 -0.46 -6.07 -26.18
N ALA A 105 -0.38 -7.36 -25.83
CA ALA A 105 -1.54 -8.23 -25.65
C ALA A 105 -2.41 -7.89 -24.43
N ASP A 106 -1.83 -7.25 -23.41
CA ASP A 106 -2.54 -6.78 -22.21
C ASP A 106 -3.12 -5.38 -22.41
N PHE A 107 -2.68 -4.66 -23.46
CA PHE A 107 -3.17 -3.35 -23.86
C PHE A 107 -4.58 -3.45 -24.49
N THR A 108 -5.57 -3.77 -23.68
CA THR A 108 -6.97 -3.87 -24.11
C THR A 108 -7.85 -2.88 -23.38
N VAL A 109 -8.86 -2.36 -24.08
CA VAL A 109 -9.86 -1.46 -23.48
C VAL A 109 -10.46 -2.06 -22.22
N GLU A 110 -10.73 -3.38 -22.19
CA GLU A 110 -11.33 -4.07 -21.05
C GLU A 110 -10.45 -4.02 -19.79
N THR A 111 -9.13 -4.16 -19.93
CA THR A 111 -8.16 -4.09 -18.82
C THR A 111 -8.11 -2.70 -18.19
N PHE A 112 -8.31 -1.65 -18.98
CA PHE A 112 -8.21 -0.25 -18.52
C PHE A 112 -9.55 0.48 -18.44
N SER A 113 -10.66 -0.24 -18.63
CA SER A 113 -12.00 0.34 -18.55
C SER A 113 -12.32 0.77 -17.13
N THR A 114 -11.86 0.03 -16.11
CA THR A 114 -12.21 0.28 -14.71
C THR A 114 -10.98 0.24 -13.81
N VAL A 115 -11.04 0.93 -12.67
CA VAL A 115 -9.96 0.91 -11.67
C VAL A 115 -9.77 -0.50 -11.10
N ASN A 116 -10.84 -1.28 -10.99
CA ASN A 116 -10.80 -2.65 -10.51
C ASN A 116 -9.94 -3.54 -11.42
N SER A 117 -10.18 -3.51 -12.73
CA SER A 117 -9.38 -4.27 -13.72
C SER A 117 -7.89 -3.90 -13.67
N ILE A 118 -7.59 -2.61 -13.56
CA ILE A 118 -6.21 -2.11 -13.45
C ILE A 118 -5.56 -2.62 -12.15
N ALA A 119 -6.26 -2.50 -11.02
CA ALA A 119 -5.77 -2.95 -9.73
C ALA A 119 -5.50 -4.47 -9.71
N GLU A 120 -6.39 -5.26 -10.32
CA GLU A 120 -6.20 -6.71 -10.47
C GLU A 120 -4.96 -7.03 -11.31
N TYR A 121 -4.75 -6.31 -12.42
CA TYR A 121 -3.56 -6.49 -13.26
C TYR A 121 -2.26 -6.17 -12.50
N VAL A 122 -2.20 -5.03 -11.83
CA VAL A 122 -1.00 -4.61 -11.07
C VAL A 122 -0.72 -5.59 -9.92
N THR A 123 -1.76 -6.05 -9.23
CA THR A 123 -1.63 -7.05 -8.15
C THR A 123 -1.09 -8.38 -8.69
N SER A 124 -1.53 -8.80 -9.87
CA SER A 124 -1.05 -10.02 -10.55
C SER A 124 0.44 -9.97 -10.92
N LYS A 125 0.97 -8.78 -11.21
CA LYS A 125 2.40 -8.59 -11.57
C LYS A 125 3.30 -8.36 -10.35
N THR A 126 2.78 -7.84 -9.25
CA THR A 126 3.55 -7.45 -8.06
C THR A 126 3.57 -8.53 -6.95
N GLY A 127 2.60 -9.44 -6.95
CA GLY A 127 2.48 -10.55 -5.97
C GLY A 127 3.22 -11.82 -6.37
#